data_AF-A0A534VCZ2-F1
#
_entry.id   AF-A0A534VCZ2-F1
#
_cell.length_a   1.000
_cell.length_b   1.000
_cell.length_c   1.000
_cell.angle_alpha   90.00
_cell.angle_beta   90.00
_cell.angle_gamma   90.00
#
_symmetry.space_group_name_H-M   'P 1'
#
loop_
_entity.id
_entity.type
_entity.pdbx_description
1 polymer ?
#
loop_
_entity_poly.entity_id
_entity_poly.type
_entity_poly.pdbx_seq_one_letter_code
_entity_poly.pdbx_strand_id
1 'polypeptide(L)'
;MATMITNECINCGACEPECPNNAISQGDPVYVIDPKLCTECVGFHDYEACAAVCPVDVCVTDPNNIESEEVLIARAQELHPETTFPDNFESRFRKGEGKPAPTAPAKASPQVMQPASPAATPPAAAAVGPTTEFAEAEVKYVELPAIDSWTVPMRCFKCHEVHVENVKNFMIGNVIFCPHCNKSMVVRDNLNYHLRALLKDSYEDWERQQNEFANQRERERAEFIERRAKEAQAFETHQKRELEKIRQQLNAIGENYDAAGKPFKKGSRFGWG
;
A
#
# COMPACT_ATOMS: atom_id res chain seq x y z
N MET A 1 21.28 5.29 -20.02
CA MET A 1 20.82 5.80 -18.71
C MET A 1 20.54 4.58 -17.84
N ALA A 2 20.71 4.58 -16.52
CA ALA A 2 20.12 3.50 -15.71
C ALA A 2 18.81 4.02 -15.12
N THR A 3 17.74 3.24 -15.12
CA THR A 3 16.51 3.64 -14.40
C THR A 3 16.78 3.53 -12.89
N MET A 4 16.36 4.54 -12.13
CA MET A 4 16.39 4.55 -10.66
C MET A 4 14.97 4.65 -10.10
N ILE A 5 14.79 4.12 -8.90
CA ILE A 5 13.55 4.25 -8.14
C ILE A 5 13.74 5.38 -7.13
N THR A 6 12.83 6.34 -7.10
CA THR A 6 12.88 7.45 -6.14
C THR A 6 12.37 7.03 -4.75
N ASN A 7 12.58 7.88 -3.75
CA ASN A 7 12.12 7.67 -2.37
C ASN A 7 10.59 7.70 -2.20
N GLU A 8 9.84 7.94 -3.27
CA GLU A 8 8.37 7.93 -3.29
C GLU A 8 7.80 6.52 -3.54
N CYS A 9 8.66 5.50 -3.64
CA CYS A 9 8.24 4.11 -3.81
C CYS A 9 7.38 3.62 -2.64
N ILE A 10 6.22 3.04 -2.97
CA ILE A 10 5.27 2.46 -2.01
C ILE A 10 5.49 0.97 -1.72
N ASN A 11 6.61 0.39 -2.15
CA ASN A 11 6.95 -1.03 -1.98
C ASN A 11 5.89 -2.05 -2.44
N CYS A 12 5.18 -1.76 -3.53
CA CYS A 12 4.13 -2.64 -4.04
C CYS A 12 4.65 -3.97 -4.65
N GLY A 13 5.93 -4.06 -5.02
CA GLY A 13 6.54 -5.26 -5.61
C GLY A 13 6.15 -5.57 -7.05
N ALA A 14 5.36 -4.72 -7.72
CA ALA A 14 4.90 -4.96 -9.09
C ALA A 14 6.03 -4.93 -10.13
N CYS A 15 7.10 -4.17 -9.89
CA CYS A 15 8.19 -4.00 -10.85
C CYS A 15 9.24 -5.12 -10.84
N GLU A 16 9.41 -5.83 -9.72
CA GLU A 16 10.39 -6.92 -9.57
C GLU A 16 10.24 -8.05 -10.61
N PRO A 17 9.05 -8.65 -10.79
CA PRO A 17 8.88 -9.76 -11.75
C PRO A 17 8.93 -9.32 -13.22
N GLU A 18 8.80 -8.02 -13.50
CA GLU A 18 8.77 -7.48 -14.87
C GLU A 18 10.16 -7.19 -15.42
N CYS A 19 11.20 -7.22 -14.58
CA CYS A 19 12.56 -6.94 -15.03
C CYS A 19 13.18 -8.16 -15.72
N PRO A 20 13.51 -8.12 -17.03
CA PRO A 20 14.09 -9.27 -17.73
C PRO A 20 15.48 -9.67 -17.20
N ASN A 21 16.19 -8.73 -16.56
CA ASN A 21 17.53 -8.96 -16.02
C ASN A 21 17.54 -9.19 -14.51
N ASN A 22 16.37 -9.23 -13.84
CA ASN A 22 16.25 -9.24 -12.38
C ASN A 22 17.10 -8.14 -11.70
N ALA A 23 17.16 -6.96 -12.31
CA ALA A 23 17.94 -5.82 -11.81
C ALA A 23 17.31 -5.14 -10.58
N ILE A 24 16.06 -5.46 -10.27
CA ILE A 24 15.27 -4.81 -9.21
C ILE A 24 15.27 -5.73 -8.00
N SER A 25 15.59 -5.19 -6.83
CA SER A 25 15.60 -5.91 -5.57
C SER A 25 14.95 -5.10 -4.46
N GLN A 26 14.42 -5.78 -3.44
CA GLN A 26 13.84 -5.14 -2.28
C GLN A 26 14.93 -4.53 -1.39
N GLY A 27 14.90 -3.20 -1.22
CA GLY A 27 15.71 -2.47 -0.24
C GLY A 27 14.87 -2.01 0.95
N ASP A 28 15.53 -1.33 1.90
CA ASP A 28 14.90 -0.68 3.06
C ASP A 28 15.29 0.81 3.04
N PRO A 29 14.37 1.76 2.79
CA PRO A 29 12.91 1.64 2.80
C PRO A 29 12.23 1.52 1.42
N VAL A 30 12.96 1.41 0.30
CA VAL A 30 12.40 1.39 -1.07
C VAL A 30 13.02 0.28 -1.93
N TYR A 31 12.37 -0.13 -3.01
CA TYR A 31 12.99 -0.97 -4.03
C TYR A 31 14.17 -0.25 -4.69
N VAL A 32 15.21 -1.02 -5.04
CA VAL A 32 16.45 -0.52 -5.60
C VAL A 32 16.75 -1.23 -6.91
N ILE A 33 17.18 -0.47 -7.91
CA ILE A 33 17.64 -0.99 -9.20
C ILE A 33 19.17 -1.00 -9.20
N ASP A 34 19.78 -2.15 -9.49
CA ASP A 34 21.22 -2.23 -9.73
C ASP A 34 21.54 -1.66 -11.12
N PRO A 35 22.27 -0.53 -11.22
CA PRO A 35 22.60 0.09 -12.50
C PRO A 35 23.46 -0.82 -13.40
N LYS A 36 24.17 -1.80 -12.83
CA LYS A 36 25.00 -2.75 -13.60
C LYS A 36 24.17 -3.81 -14.32
N LEU A 37 22.95 -4.05 -13.87
CA LEU A 37 22.04 -5.03 -14.46
C LEU A 37 20.93 -4.36 -15.26
N CYS A 38 20.65 -3.07 -14.99
CA CYS A 38 19.67 -2.31 -15.75
C CYS A 38 20.14 -2.08 -17.19
N THR A 39 19.33 -2.49 -18.17
CA THR A 39 19.57 -2.21 -19.61
C THR A 39 18.51 -1.29 -20.20
N GLU A 40 17.72 -0.59 -19.37
CA GLU A 40 16.51 0.15 -19.80
C GLU A 40 15.55 -0.68 -20.66
N CYS A 41 15.54 -2.01 -20.45
CA CYS A 41 14.82 -2.98 -21.28
C CYS A 41 15.23 -3.02 -22.77
N VAL A 42 16.33 -2.34 -23.16
CA VAL A 42 16.85 -2.36 -24.53
C VAL A 42 17.15 -3.80 -24.96
N GLY A 43 16.63 -4.19 -26.13
CA GLY A 43 16.72 -5.54 -26.66
C GLY A 43 15.56 -6.47 -26.27
N PHE A 44 14.76 -6.09 -25.27
CA PHE A 44 13.59 -6.86 -24.81
C PHE A 44 12.27 -6.16 -25.10
N HIS A 45 12.18 -4.87 -24.75
CA HIS A 45 10.99 -4.04 -24.90
C HIS A 45 11.36 -2.67 -25.49
N ASP A 46 10.40 -2.03 -26.17
CA ASP A 46 10.51 -0.66 -26.69
C ASP A 46 10.28 0.42 -25.60
N TYR A 47 9.85 -0.01 -24.41
CA TYR A 47 9.64 0.80 -23.22
C TYR A 47 10.21 0.13 -21.97
N GLU A 48 10.35 0.90 -20.88
CA GLU A 48 10.77 0.37 -19.59
C GLU A 48 9.61 -0.37 -18.90
N ALA A 49 9.69 -1.69 -18.82
CA ALA A 49 8.64 -2.53 -18.24
C ALA A 49 8.32 -2.15 -16.78
N CYS A 50 9.35 -1.84 -15.98
CA CYS A 50 9.21 -1.42 -14.59
C CYS A 50 8.45 -0.09 -14.44
N ALA A 51 8.65 0.87 -15.36
CA ALA A 51 7.93 2.13 -15.35
C ALA A 51 6.47 1.96 -15.78
N ALA A 52 6.18 1.07 -16.75
CA ALA A 52 4.83 0.83 -17.23
C ALA A 52 3.89 0.20 -16.18
N VAL A 53 4.43 -0.55 -15.22
CA VAL A 53 3.64 -1.20 -14.16
C VAL A 53 3.63 -0.43 -12.84
N CYS A 54 4.40 0.67 -12.74
CA CYS A 54 4.54 1.41 -11.50
C CYS A 54 3.26 2.21 -11.20
N PRO A 55 2.54 1.98 -10.09
CA PRO A 55 1.28 2.69 -9.81
C PRO A 55 1.47 4.16 -9.42
N VAL A 56 2.69 4.56 -9.11
CA VAL A 56 3.07 5.90 -8.62
C VAL A 56 4.14 6.57 -9.50
N ASP A 57 4.47 5.97 -10.65
CA ASP A 57 5.40 6.53 -11.64
C ASP A 57 6.78 6.95 -11.10
N VAL A 58 7.32 6.20 -10.14
CA VAL A 58 8.61 6.53 -9.46
C VAL A 58 9.86 5.94 -10.13
N CYS A 59 9.69 5.15 -11.19
CA CYS A 59 10.80 4.61 -11.97
C CYS A 59 11.24 5.67 -13.00
N VAL A 60 12.29 6.41 -12.68
CA VAL A 60 12.78 7.55 -13.49
C VAL A 60 14.19 7.30 -13.98
N THR A 61 14.58 7.90 -15.11
CA THR A 61 15.95 7.80 -15.62
C THR A 61 16.93 8.50 -14.67
N ASP A 62 18.01 7.82 -14.26
CA ASP A 62 19.04 8.36 -13.40
C ASP A 62 19.89 9.40 -14.15
N PRO A 63 19.90 10.68 -13.71
CA PRO A 63 20.70 11.73 -14.34
C PRO A 63 22.21 11.54 -14.17
N ASN A 64 22.66 10.71 -13.22
CA ASN A 64 24.09 10.50 -12.94
C ASN A 64 24.71 9.37 -13.77
N ASN A 65 23.89 8.48 -14.33
CA ASN A 65 24.34 7.29 -15.05
C ASN A 65 23.83 7.29 -16.49
N ILE A 66 24.26 8.25 -17.32
CA ILE A 66 23.81 8.38 -18.71
C ILE A 66 24.62 7.49 -19.65
N GLU A 67 24.03 6.37 -20.05
CA GLU A 67 24.58 5.40 -21.00
C GLU A 67 23.91 5.47 -22.39
N SER A 68 24.64 5.11 -23.45
CA SER A 68 24.14 5.02 -24.83
C SER A 68 23.51 3.67 -25.14
N GLU A 69 22.66 3.62 -26.16
CA GLU A 69 21.97 2.39 -26.62
C GLU A 69 22.93 1.23 -26.92
N GLU A 70 24.10 1.53 -27.53
CA GLU A 70 25.13 0.55 -27.85
C GLU A 70 25.72 -0.12 -26.59
N VAL A 71 25.85 0.63 -25.49
CA VAL A 71 26.34 0.10 -24.21
C VAL A 71 25.27 -0.78 -23.54
N LEU A 72 24.00 -0.39 -23.62
CA LEU A 72 22.89 -1.12 -23.02
C LEU A 72 22.64 -2.47 -23.71
N ILE A 73 22.72 -2.52 -25.05
CA ILE A 73 22.57 -3.78 -25.80
C ILE A 73 23.77 -4.71 -25.60
N ALA A 74 24.99 -4.17 -25.52
CA ALA A 74 26.17 -4.97 -25.21
C ALA A 74 26.05 -5.64 -23.83
N ARG A 75 25.58 -4.90 -22.82
CA ARG A 75 25.27 -5.46 -21.49
C ARG A 75 24.17 -6.52 -21.56
N ALA A 76 23.10 -6.30 -22.32
CA ALA A 76 22.04 -7.30 -22.48
C ALA A 76 22.57 -8.62 -23.09
N GLN A 77 23.47 -8.53 -24.08
CA GLN A 77 24.15 -9.68 -24.68
C GLN A 77 25.07 -10.41 -23.70
N GLU A 78 25.75 -9.68 -22.82
CA GLU A 78 26.58 -10.28 -21.77
C GLU A 78 25.75 -11.00 -20.70
N LEU A 79 24.59 -10.45 -20.33
CA LEU A 79 23.71 -11.01 -19.30
C LEU A 79 22.92 -12.22 -19.80
N HIS A 80 22.58 -12.27 -21.10
CA HIS A 80 21.76 -13.32 -21.70
C HIS A 80 22.43 -13.92 -22.94
N PRO A 81 23.53 -14.69 -22.77
CA PRO A 81 24.29 -15.26 -23.89
C PRO A 81 23.49 -16.26 -24.74
N GLU A 82 22.40 -16.81 -24.21
CA GLU A 82 21.48 -17.71 -24.90
C GLU A 82 20.44 -16.98 -25.77
N THR A 83 20.25 -15.66 -25.56
CA THR A 83 19.24 -14.86 -26.28
C THR A 83 19.87 -14.19 -27.49
N THR A 84 19.33 -14.44 -28.69
CA THR A 84 19.79 -13.78 -29.91
C THR A 84 19.04 -12.46 -30.11
N PHE A 85 19.72 -11.33 -29.94
CA PHE A 85 19.15 -10.00 -30.19
C PHE A 85 19.31 -9.62 -31.66
N PRO A 86 18.23 -9.27 -32.38
CA PRO A 86 18.31 -8.86 -33.79
C PRO A 86 18.96 -7.48 -33.94
N ASP A 87 19.66 -7.22 -35.05
CA ASP A 87 20.34 -5.92 -35.30
C ASP A 87 19.37 -4.72 -35.39
N ASN A 88 18.08 -4.97 -35.64
CA ASN A 88 17.03 -3.96 -35.74
C ASN A 88 15.97 -4.12 -34.64
N PHE A 89 16.39 -3.93 -33.38
CA PHE A 89 15.48 -3.95 -32.23
C PHE A 89 14.79 -2.59 -32.03
N GLU A 90 13.54 -2.62 -31.57
CA GLU A 90 12.83 -1.41 -31.17
C GLU A 90 13.26 -1.04 -29.74
N SER A 91 13.57 0.23 -29.52
CA SER A 91 14.03 0.74 -28.23
C SER A 91 13.42 2.12 -27.98
N ARG A 92 13.47 2.59 -26.72
CA ARG A 92 13.11 3.97 -26.37
C ARG A 92 13.91 5.03 -27.14
N PHE A 93 15.09 4.69 -27.65
CA PHE A 93 15.95 5.57 -28.43
C PHE A 93 15.57 5.58 -29.92
N ARG A 94 15.02 4.48 -30.44
CA ARG A 94 14.64 4.29 -31.85
C ARG A 94 13.15 4.01 -32.02
N LYS A 95 12.30 4.89 -31.49
CA LYS A 95 10.84 4.77 -31.63
C LYS A 95 10.44 4.79 -33.12
N GLY A 96 9.99 3.64 -33.62
CA GLY A 96 9.48 3.49 -34.98
C GLY A 96 10.50 3.04 -36.06
N GLU A 97 11.76 2.75 -35.72
CA GLU A 97 12.77 2.28 -36.70
C GLU A 97 12.90 0.74 -36.75
N GLY A 98 12.31 0.02 -35.79
CA GLY A 98 12.35 -1.44 -35.68
C GLY A 98 11.26 -2.21 -36.45
N LYS A 99 10.34 -1.54 -37.18
CA LYS A 99 9.26 -2.22 -37.92
C LYS A 99 9.74 -2.81 -39.25
N PRO A 100 9.71 -4.13 -39.46
CA PRO A 100 9.54 -4.64 -40.82
C PRO A 100 8.16 -4.18 -41.36
N ALA A 101 8.13 -3.77 -42.62
CA ALA A 101 6.93 -3.27 -43.31
C ALA A 101 5.73 -4.25 -43.20
N PRO A 102 4.47 -3.75 -43.18
CA PRO A 102 3.31 -4.61 -43.00
C PRO A 102 2.99 -5.38 -44.27
N THR A 103 3.19 -6.70 -44.27
CA THR A 103 2.53 -7.62 -45.20
C THR A 103 1.29 -8.22 -44.54
N ALA A 104 0.11 -7.90 -45.06
CA ALA A 104 -1.15 -8.58 -44.81
C ALA A 104 -1.49 -9.50 -46.00
N PRO A 105 -2.51 -10.39 -45.91
CA PRO A 105 -2.76 -11.41 -44.89
C PRO A 105 -3.02 -12.80 -45.55
N ALA A 106 -2.97 -13.91 -44.79
CA ALA A 106 -3.55 -15.18 -45.19
C ALA A 106 -4.44 -15.78 -44.08
N LYS A 107 -5.70 -15.98 -44.45
CA LYS A 107 -6.80 -16.67 -43.75
C LYS A 107 -6.44 -18.16 -43.50
N ALA A 108 -7.02 -18.97 -42.62
CA ALA A 108 -8.26 -18.93 -41.84
C ALA A 108 -8.20 -19.92 -40.64
N SER A 109 -8.81 -19.53 -39.52
CA SER A 109 -9.79 -20.22 -38.62
C SER A 109 -9.66 -21.70 -38.18
N PRO A 110 -10.47 -22.17 -37.19
CA PRO A 110 -10.84 -21.57 -35.90
C PRO A 110 -10.79 -22.61 -34.73
N GLN A 111 -10.41 -22.22 -33.50
CA GLN A 111 -10.82 -22.98 -32.31
C GLN A 111 -11.22 -22.04 -31.16
N VAL A 112 -12.55 -21.89 -31.05
CA VAL A 112 -13.40 -22.01 -29.86
C VAL A 112 -12.85 -21.46 -28.52
N MET A 113 -13.47 -20.36 -28.09
CA MET A 113 -13.67 -19.92 -26.72
C MET A 113 -14.08 -21.07 -25.78
N GLN A 114 -13.47 -21.15 -24.60
CA GLN A 114 -14.24 -21.20 -23.33
C GLN A 114 -13.39 -20.74 -22.13
N PRO A 115 -14.04 -20.20 -21.09
CA PRO A 115 -13.41 -19.48 -19.99
C PRO A 115 -13.05 -20.43 -18.83
N ALA A 116 -11.96 -20.16 -18.13
CA ALA A 116 -11.69 -20.75 -16.83
C ALA A 116 -11.87 -19.69 -15.74
N SER A 117 -12.91 -19.90 -14.93
CA SER A 117 -13.18 -19.26 -13.64
C SER A 117 -11.99 -19.36 -12.66
N PRO A 118 -11.97 -18.55 -11.59
CA PRO A 118 -10.78 -18.31 -10.80
C PRO A 118 -10.42 -19.54 -9.97
N ALA A 119 -9.19 -20.03 -10.13
CA ALA A 119 -8.60 -20.91 -9.15
C ALA A 119 -8.29 -20.07 -7.91
N ALA A 120 -8.99 -20.39 -6.81
CA ALA A 120 -8.74 -19.86 -5.49
C ALA A 120 -7.25 -20.01 -5.14
N THR A 121 -6.57 -18.89 -4.93
CA THR A 121 -5.28 -18.85 -4.26
C THR A 121 -5.51 -19.28 -2.81
N PRO A 122 -4.78 -20.28 -2.27
CA PRO A 122 -4.73 -20.47 -0.83
C PRO A 122 -4.12 -19.21 -0.20
N PRO A 123 -4.56 -18.77 0.99
CA PRO A 123 -3.85 -17.70 1.67
C PRO A 123 -2.44 -18.21 1.96
N ALA A 124 -1.45 -17.65 1.27
CA ALA A 124 -0.06 -17.79 1.64
C ALA A 124 0.01 -17.31 3.09
N ALA A 125 0.30 -18.25 3.99
CA ALA A 125 0.49 -17.99 5.39
C ALA A 125 1.46 -16.82 5.53
N ALA A 126 0.97 -15.75 6.14
CA ALA A 126 1.78 -14.65 6.59
C ALA A 126 3.00 -15.23 7.32
N ALA A 127 4.20 -14.91 6.83
CA ALA A 127 5.42 -15.10 7.57
C ALA A 127 5.33 -14.15 8.78
N VAL A 128 4.78 -14.65 9.88
CA VAL A 128 4.82 -13.97 11.17
C VAL A 128 6.26 -14.10 11.67
N GLY A 129 7.10 -13.12 11.28
CA GLY A 129 8.28 -12.80 12.08
C GLY A 129 7.84 -12.47 13.50
N PRO A 130 8.72 -12.60 14.51
CA PRO A 130 8.37 -12.26 15.88
C PRO A 130 7.98 -10.78 15.91
N THR A 131 6.68 -10.51 16.04
CA THR A 131 6.13 -9.16 16.19
C THR A 131 6.46 -8.68 17.60
N THR A 132 7.72 -8.31 17.80
CA THR A 132 8.07 -7.37 18.85
C THR A 132 7.52 -6.01 18.43
N GLU A 133 6.68 -5.45 19.29
CA GLU A 133 5.91 -4.23 19.15
C GLU A 133 4.51 -4.42 18.54
N PHE A 134 3.58 -3.70 19.15
CA PHE A 134 2.14 -3.69 18.92
C PHE A 134 1.83 -3.15 17.51
N ALA A 135 2.14 -3.93 16.47
CA ALA A 135 1.83 -3.58 15.10
C ALA A 135 0.31 -3.54 14.94
N GLU A 136 -0.21 -2.33 14.80
CA GLU A 136 -1.63 -2.06 14.60
C GLU A 136 -2.04 -2.54 13.21
N ALA A 137 -3.10 -3.34 13.12
CA ALA A 137 -3.56 -3.86 11.84
C ALA A 137 -4.00 -2.71 10.92
N GLU A 138 -3.46 -2.70 9.70
CA GLU A 138 -3.80 -1.74 8.66
C GLU A 138 -5.26 -1.92 8.22
N VAL A 139 -6.05 -0.84 8.27
CA VAL A 139 -7.46 -0.84 7.86
C VAL A 139 -7.52 -0.46 6.39
N LYS A 140 -7.99 -1.39 5.55
CA LYS A 140 -8.18 -1.14 4.11
C LYS A 140 -9.63 -0.73 3.85
N TYR A 141 -9.83 0.56 3.66
CA TYR A 141 -11.13 1.09 3.26
C TYR A 141 -11.40 0.77 1.78
N VAL A 142 -12.65 0.46 1.47
CA VAL A 142 -13.07 0.28 0.07
C VAL A 142 -13.37 1.65 -0.53
N GLU A 143 -12.66 1.98 -1.60
CA GLU A 143 -12.85 3.23 -2.35
C GLU A 143 -14.09 3.14 -3.23
N LEU A 144 -15.00 4.11 -3.07
CA LEU A 144 -16.17 4.26 -3.94
C LEU A 144 -15.75 4.89 -5.28
N PRO A 145 -16.27 4.42 -6.41
CA PRO A 145 -15.97 5.01 -7.71
C PRO A 145 -16.60 6.41 -7.84
N ALA A 146 -16.35 7.15 -8.92
CA ALA A 146 -17.00 8.45 -9.12
C ALA A 146 -18.51 8.29 -9.36
N ILE A 147 -19.35 9.21 -8.84
CA ILE A 147 -20.82 9.17 -8.98
C ILE A 147 -21.27 9.02 -10.44
N ASP A 148 -20.60 9.71 -11.36
CA ASP A 148 -20.93 9.66 -12.78
C ASP A 148 -20.44 8.39 -13.48
N SER A 149 -19.58 7.58 -12.87
CA SER A 149 -19.09 6.34 -13.47
C SER A 149 -20.06 5.15 -13.31
N TRP A 150 -21.06 5.30 -12.43
CA TRP A 150 -22.03 4.26 -12.18
C TRP A 150 -22.87 3.94 -13.41
N THR A 151 -23.32 2.69 -13.46
CA THR A 151 -24.17 2.18 -14.53
C THR A 151 -25.50 1.74 -13.97
N VAL A 152 -26.58 2.10 -14.66
CA VAL A 152 -27.96 1.91 -14.23
C VAL A 152 -28.66 1.02 -15.24
N PRO A 153 -29.16 -0.16 -14.83
CA PRO A 153 -29.97 -1.00 -15.71
C PRO A 153 -31.35 -0.36 -15.87
N MET A 154 -31.69 0.01 -17.10
CA MET A 154 -32.97 0.62 -17.42
C MET A 154 -33.74 -0.19 -18.45
N ARG A 155 -35.04 -0.35 -18.20
CA ARG A 155 -35.95 -1.09 -19.07
C ARG A 155 -36.52 -0.16 -20.14
N CYS A 156 -36.36 -0.51 -21.41
CA CYS A 156 -36.98 0.24 -22.49
C CYS A 156 -38.50 0.14 -22.42
N PHE A 157 -39.20 1.27 -22.58
CA PHE A 157 -40.67 1.27 -22.60
C PHE A 157 -41.26 0.60 -23.85
N LYS A 158 -40.50 0.54 -24.96
CA LYS A 158 -41.02 0.05 -26.24
C LYS A 158 -40.74 -1.43 -26.49
N CYS A 159 -39.50 -1.89 -26.32
CA CYS A 159 -39.12 -3.30 -26.50
C CYS A 159 -39.07 -4.10 -25.19
N HIS A 160 -39.21 -3.44 -24.03
CA HIS A 160 -39.13 -4.07 -22.69
C HIS A 160 -37.80 -4.73 -22.34
N GLU A 161 -36.80 -4.65 -23.20
CA GLU A 161 -35.44 -5.13 -22.95
C GLU A 161 -34.69 -4.16 -22.01
N VAL A 162 -33.80 -4.74 -21.20
CA VAL A 162 -32.98 -4.01 -20.23
C VAL A 162 -31.66 -3.69 -20.89
N HIS A 163 -31.27 -2.41 -20.86
CA HIS A 163 -29.97 -1.95 -21.30
C HIS A 163 -29.32 -1.16 -20.17
N VAL A 164 -28.00 -1.04 -20.25
CA VAL A 164 -27.19 -0.39 -19.23
C VAL A 164 -26.83 1.00 -19.73
N GLU A 165 -27.11 2.00 -18.92
CA GLU A 165 -26.75 3.39 -19.19
C GLU A 165 -25.95 3.98 -18.05
N ASN A 166 -25.07 4.91 -18.38
CA ASN A 166 -24.21 5.53 -17.38
C ASN A 166 -24.93 6.69 -16.67
N VAL A 167 -24.70 6.86 -15.37
CA VAL A 167 -25.38 7.87 -14.52
C VAL A 167 -25.28 9.28 -15.10
N LYS A 168 -24.15 9.63 -15.72
CA LYS A 168 -23.97 10.94 -16.37
C LYS A 168 -25.00 11.24 -17.46
N ASN A 169 -25.57 10.20 -18.09
CA ASN A 169 -26.56 10.33 -19.16
C ASN A 169 -27.96 10.62 -18.59
N PHE A 170 -28.20 10.41 -17.30
CA PHE A 170 -29.48 10.67 -16.63
C PHE A 170 -29.64 12.13 -16.21
N MET A 171 -29.31 13.07 -17.09
CA MET A 171 -29.52 14.51 -16.88
C MET A 171 -30.88 14.96 -17.39
N ILE A 172 -31.52 15.91 -16.70
CA ILE A 172 -32.80 16.49 -17.14
C ILE A 172 -32.63 17.07 -18.55
N GLY A 173 -33.56 16.70 -19.45
CA GLY A 173 -33.53 17.12 -20.85
C GLY A 173 -32.60 16.30 -21.76
N ASN A 174 -31.81 15.39 -21.21
CA ASN A 174 -30.96 14.51 -22.02
C ASN A 174 -31.81 13.42 -22.70
N VAL A 175 -31.38 13.03 -23.91
CA VAL A 175 -32.06 12.03 -24.73
C VAL A 175 -31.21 10.77 -24.78
N ILE A 176 -31.77 9.68 -24.27
CA ILE A 176 -31.14 8.35 -24.25
C ILE A 176 -31.75 7.52 -25.39
N PHE A 177 -30.94 6.76 -26.11
CA PHE A 177 -31.40 5.87 -27.18
C PHE A 177 -31.31 4.42 -26.75
N CYS A 178 -32.39 3.67 -26.92
CA CYS A 178 -32.36 2.25 -26.66
C CYS A 178 -31.54 1.53 -27.75
N PRO A 179 -30.49 0.76 -27.40
CA PRO A 179 -29.63 0.07 -28.37
C PRO A 179 -30.36 -1.05 -29.12
N HIS A 180 -31.47 -1.53 -28.58
CA HIS A 180 -32.23 -2.64 -29.16
C HIS A 180 -33.25 -2.21 -30.22
N CYS A 181 -33.91 -1.07 -30.03
CA CYS A 181 -34.99 -0.60 -30.91
C CYS A 181 -34.77 0.80 -31.48
N ASN A 182 -33.63 1.43 -31.17
CA ASN A 182 -33.25 2.81 -31.55
C ASN A 182 -34.28 3.89 -31.20
N LYS A 183 -35.23 3.60 -30.30
CA LYS A 183 -36.21 4.58 -29.85
C LYS A 183 -35.59 5.48 -28.79
N SER A 184 -35.81 6.78 -28.94
CA SER A 184 -35.39 7.78 -27.95
C SER A 184 -36.31 7.79 -26.73
N MET A 185 -35.71 8.07 -25.58
CA MET A 185 -36.37 8.32 -24.30
C MET A 185 -35.77 9.59 -23.71
N VAL A 186 -36.62 10.48 -23.20
CA VAL A 186 -36.19 11.69 -22.48
C VAL A 186 -36.17 11.38 -20.99
N VAL A 187 -35.07 11.72 -20.32
CA VAL A 187 -34.94 11.58 -18.88
C VAL A 187 -35.89 12.57 -18.18
N ARG A 188 -36.75 12.05 -17.32
CA ARG A 188 -37.71 12.86 -16.54
C ARG A 188 -37.09 13.33 -15.22
N ASP A 189 -37.56 14.46 -14.71
CA ASP A 189 -37.10 15.08 -13.46
C ASP A 189 -37.18 14.12 -12.27
N ASN A 190 -38.27 13.37 -12.14
CA ASN A 190 -38.45 12.40 -11.04
C ASN A 190 -37.36 11.32 -11.04
N LEU A 191 -37.00 10.80 -12.22
CA LEU A 191 -35.96 9.77 -12.34
C LEU A 191 -34.58 10.34 -12.00
N ASN A 192 -34.25 11.52 -12.51
CA ASN A 192 -32.99 12.21 -12.19
C ASN A 192 -32.88 12.49 -10.69
N TYR A 193 -33.95 13.01 -10.08
CA TYR A 193 -33.97 13.35 -8.66
C TYR A 193 -33.76 12.12 -7.77
N HIS A 194 -34.55 11.06 -7.98
CA HIS A 194 -34.41 9.84 -7.18
C HIS A 194 -33.02 9.21 -7.30
N LEU A 195 -32.47 9.18 -8.51
CA LEU A 195 -31.16 8.58 -8.73
C LEU A 195 -30.05 9.37 -8.04
N ARG A 196 -30.09 10.71 -8.14
CA ARG A 196 -29.09 11.57 -7.50
C ARG A 196 -29.23 11.64 -5.99
N ALA A 197 -30.45 11.66 -5.48
CA ALA A 197 -30.70 11.60 -4.03
C ALA A 197 -30.15 10.30 -3.44
N LEU A 198 -30.50 9.15 -4.03
CA LEU A 198 -29.98 7.85 -3.58
C LEU A 198 -28.46 7.80 -3.56
N LEU A 199 -27.81 8.18 -4.67
CA LEU A 199 -26.35 8.15 -4.76
C LEU A 199 -25.71 9.11 -3.76
N LYS A 200 -26.22 10.34 -3.64
CA LYS A 200 -25.71 11.32 -2.68
C LYS A 200 -25.82 10.79 -1.24
N ASP A 201 -27.01 10.35 -0.83
CA ASP A 201 -27.25 9.86 0.52
C ASP A 201 -26.34 8.66 0.83
N SER A 202 -26.16 7.74 -0.13
CA SER A 202 -25.27 6.59 0.04
C SER A 202 -23.80 6.96 0.22
N TYR A 203 -23.30 8.01 -0.44
CA TYR A 203 -21.91 8.47 -0.30
C TYR A 203 -21.69 9.20 1.02
N GLU A 204 -22.63 10.06 1.41
CA GLU A 204 -22.58 10.75 2.71
C GLU A 204 -22.64 9.74 3.86
N ASP A 205 -23.48 8.71 3.74
CA ASP A 205 -23.57 7.61 4.70
C ASP A 205 -22.26 6.80 4.75
N TRP A 206 -21.67 6.52 3.60
CA TRP A 206 -20.40 5.80 3.51
C TRP A 206 -19.27 6.55 4.20
N GLU A 207 -19.09 7.83 3.87
CA GLU A 207 -18.08 8.69 4.48
C GLU A 207 -18.27 8.81 6.00
N ARG A 208 -19.51 8.98 6.45
CA ARG A 208 -19.84 9.00 7.87
C ARG A 208 -19.41 7.71 8.58
N GLN A 209 -19.71 6.55 8.00
CA GLN A 209 -19.33 5.25 8.59
C GLN A 209 -17.81 5.09 8.68
N GLN A 210 -17.05 5.49 7.66
CA GLN A 210 -15.59 5.44 7.69
C GLN A 210 -15.02 6.33 8.80
N ASN A 211 -15.55 7.55 8.91
CA ASN A 211 -15.12 8.50 9.94
C ASN A 211 -15.49 8.03 11.36
N GLU A 212 -16.69 7.46 11.55
CA GLU A 212 -17.11 6.89 12.83
C GLU A 212 -16.17 5.76 13.29
N PHE A 213 -15.82 4.86 12.37
CA PHE A 213 -14.89 3.77 12.65
C PHE A 213 -13.49 4.27 13.00
N ALA A 214 -12.95 5.23 12.23
CA ALA A 214 -11.65 5.85 12.49
C ALA A 214 -11.63 6.54 13.87
N ASN A 215 -12.65 7.34 14.17
CA ASN A 215 -12.76 8.04 15.45
C ASN A 215 -12.93 7.09 16.64
N GLN A 216 -13.64 5.96 16.46
CA GLN A 216 -13.74 4.94 17.50
C GLN A 216 -12.36 4.32 17.79
N ARG A 217 -11.63 3.95 16.74
CA ARG A 217 -10.27 3.40 16.86
C ARG A 217 -9.31 4.33 17.58
N GLU A 218 -9.31 5.61 17.23
CA GLU A 218 -8.48 6.61 17.89
C GLU A 218 -8.79 6.74 19.40
N ARG A 219 -10.08 6.72 19.76
CA ARG A 219 -10.51 6.74 21.17
C ARG A 219 -10.04 5.51 21.93
N GLU A 220 -10.28 4.32 21.39
CA GLU A 220 -9.86 3.06 22.01
C GLU A 220 -8.34 3.00 22.19
N ARG A 221 -7.58 3.48 21.20
CA ARG A 221 -6.11 3.58 21.26
C ARG A 221 -5.65 4.55 22.34
N ALA A 222 -6.25 5.74 22.41
CA ALA A 222 -5.92 6.73 23.43
C ALA A 222 -6.21 6.20 24.84
N GLU A 223 -7.37 5.57 25.05
CA GLU A 223 -7.73 4.95 26.33
C GLU A 223 -6.76 3.82 26.72
N PHE A 224 -6.34 2.99 25.76
CA PHE A 224 -5.37 1.94 26.00
C PHE A 224 -4.02 2.51 26.44
N ILE A 225 -3.50 3.52 25.72
CA ILE A 225 -2.23 4.19 26.05
C ILE A 225 -2.31 4.84 27.43
N GLU A 226 -3.41 5.54 27.72
CA GLU A 226 -3.61 6.19 29.02
C GLU A 226 -3.65 5.17 30.17
N ARG A 227 -4.37 4.06 29.99
CA ARG A 227 -4.42 2.97 30.98
C ARG A 227 -3.03 2.40 31.25
N ARG A 228 -2.25 2.12 30.20
CA ARG A 228 -0.89 1.61 30.32
C ARG A 228 0.05 2.62 30.99
N ALA A 229 -0.09 3.91 30.70
CA ALA A 229 0.68 4.96 31.36
C ALA A 229 0.35 5.04 32.86
N LYS A 230 -0.93 4.95 33.24
CA LYS A 230 -1.36 4.91 34.64
C LYS A 230 -0.80 3.69 35.39
N GLU A 231 -0.85 2.51 34.78
CA GLU A 231 -0.25 1.29 35.34
C GLU A 231 1.25 1.44 35.57
N ALA A 232 1.98 1.99 34.60
CA ALA A 232 3.43 2.23 34.70
C ALA A 232 3.75 3.22 35.83
N GLN A 233 3.02 4.34 35.92
CA GLN A 233 3.19 5.32 36.99
C GLN A 233 2.87 4.74 38.38
N ALA A 234 1.84 3.91 38.49
CA ALA A 234 1.49 3.23 39.73
C ALA A 234 2.63 2.29 40.19
N PHE A 235 3.21 1.54 39.25
CA PHE A 235 4.34 0.66 39.52
C PHE A 235 5.59 1.45 39.95
N GLU A 236 5.95 2.52 39.26
CA GLU A 236 7.06 3.39 39.65
C GLU A 236 6.86 3.99 41.05
N THR A 237 5.63 4.43 41.35
CA THR A 237 5.29 4.99 42.65
C THR A 237 5.44 3.95 43.75
N HIS A 238 5.01 2.71 43.49
CA HIS A 238 5.23 1.59 44.40
C HIS A 238 6.72 1.35 44.65
N GLN A 239 7.55 1.29 43.59
CA GLN A 239 9.00 1.11 43.71
C GLN A 239 9.66 2.22 44.54
N LYS A 240 9.25 3.48 44.33
CA LYS A 240 9.75 4.62 45.12
C LYS A 240 9.44 4.48 46.60
N ARG A 241 8.22 4.05 46.95
CA ARG A 241 7.82 3.82 48.36
C ARG A 241 8.64 2.70 49.00
N GLU A 242 8.86 1.60 48.29
CA GLU A 242 9.69 0.49 48.78
C GLU A 242 11.15 0.94 48.99
N LEU A 243 11.71 1.70 48.04
CA LEU A 243 13.04 2.28 48.18
C LEU A 243 13.15 3.20 49.41
N GLU A 244 12.13 4.01 49.67
CA GLU A 244 12.10 4.90 50.82
C GLU A 244 12.04 4.12 52.14
N LYS A 245 11.26 3.03 52.21
CA LYS A 245 11.24 2.12 53.38
C LYS A 245 12.62 1.51 53.63
N ILE A 246 13.29 1.02 52.58
CA ILE A 246 14.66 0.47 52.69
C ILE A 246 15.60 1.55 53.23
N ARG A 247 15.51 2.78 52.71
CA ARG A 247 16.34 3.90 53.19
C ARG A 247 16.09 4.21 54.66
N GLN A 248 14.84 4.21 55.10
CA GLN A 248 14.49 4.40 56.51
C GLN A 248 15.04 3.28 57.40
N GLN A 249 14.95 2.02 56.97
CA GLN A 249 15.52 0.89 57.69
C GLN A 249 17.04 0.99 57.81
N LEU A 250 17.74 1.33 56.73
CA LEU A 250 19.18 1.53 56.74
C LEU A 250 19.61 2.66 57.68
N ASN A 251 18.87 3.78 57.68
CA ASN A 251 19.11 4.89 58.61
C ASN A 251 18.94 4.43 60.07
N ALA A 252 17.86 3.71 60.39
CA ALA A 252 17.60 3.20 61.73
C ALA A 252 18.69 2.21 62.20
N ILE A 253 19.21 1.37 61.31
CA ILE A 253 20.36 0.50 61.61
C ILE A 253 21.59 1.35 61.92
N GLY A 254 21.87 2.38 61.11
CA GLY A 254 22.99 3.29 61.32
C GLY A 254 22.92 4.04 62.65
N GLU A 255 21.74 4.53 63.05
CA GLU A 255 21.53 5.24 64.33
C GLU A 255 21.72 4.34 65.55
N ASN A 256 21.27 3.08 65.44
CA ASN A 256 21.36 2.09 66.52
C ASN A 256 22.70 1.33 66.54
N TYR A 257 23.57 1.55 65.55
CA TYR A 257 24.89 0.93 65.51
C TYR A 257 25.84 1.61 66.51
N ASP A 258 26.11 0.94 67.63
CA ASP A 258 27.14 1.36 68.57
C ASP A 258 28.53 1.00 68.02
N ALA A 259 29.17 1.99 67.40
CA ALA A 259 30.57 1.89 67.03
C ALA A 259 31.42 1.65 68.28
N ALA A 260 32.36 0.70 68.19
CA ALA A 260 33.31 0.37 69.26
C ALA A 260 34.09 1.63 69.68
N GLY A 261 33.64 2.30 70.75
CA GLY A 261 34.19 3.57 71.21
C GLY A 261 33.21 4.48 71.98
N LYS A 262 31.89 4.21 71.96
CA LYS A 262 30.92 4.98 72.75
C LYS A 262 31.13 4.76 74.26
N PRO A 263 31.33 5.82 75.08
CA PRO A 263 31.58 5.66 76.51
C PRO A 263 30.32 5.19 77.24
N PHE A 264 30.35 3.97 77.77
CA PHE A 264 29.27 3.39 78.56
C PHE A 264 29.14 4.14 79.90
N LYS A 265 28.08 4.95 80.07
CA LYS A 265 27.77 5.56 81.37
C LYS A 265 27.30 4.45 82.33
N LYS A 266 28.18 3.98 83.21
CA LYS A 266 27.83 3.14 84.36
C LYS A 266 26.81 3.90 85.21
N GLY A 267 25.55 3.49 85.16
CA GLY A 267 24.52 3.96 86.08
C GLY A 267 24.92 3.66 87.52
N SER A 268 24.97 4.70 88.33
CA SER A 268 25.06 4.61 89.78
C SER A 268 23.88 3.81 90.33
N ARG A 269 24.13 2.56 90.71
CA ARG A 269 23.27 1.76 91.58
C ARG A 269 24.12 1.30 92.77
N PHE A 270 24.47 2.25 93.63
CA PHE A 270 24.98 1.99 94.97
C PHE A 270 23.94 2.48 95.97
N GLY A 271 22.99 1.59 96.31
CA GLY A 271 22.22 1.68 97.53
C GLY A 271 22.89 0.80 98.58
N TRP A 272 23.47 1.41 99.59
CA TRP A 272 23.92 0.78 100.84
C TRP A 272 23.43 1.67 101.98
N GLY A 273 22.71 1.06 102.94
CA GLY A 273 22.36 1.67 104.24
C GLY A 273 20.92 2.09 104.36
#